data_AF-A0A1E5V6T4-F1
#
_entry.id   AF-A0A1E5V6T4-F1
#
_cell.length_a   1.000
_cell.length_b   1.000
_cell.length_c   1.000
_cell.angle_alpha   90.00
_cell.angle_beta   90.00
_cell.angle_gamma   90.00
#
_symmetry.space_group_name_H-M   'P 1'
#
loop_
_entity.id
_entity.type
_entity.pdbx_description
1 polymer ?
#
loop_
_entity_poly.entity_id
_entity_poly.type
_entity_poly.pdbx_seq_one_letter_code
_entity_poly.pdbx_strand_id
1 'polypeptide(L)'
;MLLLLFFAKHRRAYARSLLATFALHAFVVASGHLPSDLRLANSLFLLYLSLGSLASAHRLLADIPRPDTVTWNTLLHACLRMGLLPAVHHLFDEIPDRDVVSFNSMLSRYMAEGDMVGGQELFDEMPERDMVMWNSMLAGYTRHGDMESAKKMFDEMQ
;
A
#
# COMPACT_ATOMS: atom_id res chain seq x y z
N MET A 1 27.78 -10.06 -24.57
CA MET A 1 28.31 -8.72 -24.23
C MET A 1 27.24 -7.62 -24.20
N LEU A 2 26.31 -7.56 -25.17
CA LEU A 2 25.23 -6.57 -25.23
C LEU A 2 24.23 -6.62 -24.04
N LEU A 3 23.82 -7.81 -23.61
CA LEU A 3 22.96 -8.00 -22.42
C LEU A 3 23.62 -7.47 -21.13
N LEU A 4 24.90 -7.76 -20.91
CA LEU A 4 25.66 -7.26 -19.75
C LEU A 4 25.83 -5.73 -19.77
N LEU A 5 26.02 -5.13 -20.94
CA LEU A 5 26.09 -3.67 -21.10
C LEU A 5 24.71 -3.00 -20.91
N PHE A 6 23.64 -3.66 -21.34
CA PHE A 6 22.26 -3.23 -21.09
C PHE A 6 21.95 -3.26 -19.58
N PHE A 7 22.25 -4.36 -18.89
CA PHE A 7 22.13 -4.45 -17.43
C PHE A 7 23.02 -3.44 -16.71
N ALA A 8 24.25 -3.21 -17.17
CA ALA A 8 25.15 -2.22 -16.58
C ALA A 8 24.67 -0.77 -16.80
N LYS A 9 24.07 -0.46 -17.96
CA LYS A 9 23.49 0.85 -18.27
C LYS A 9 22.23 1.11 -17.44
N HIS A 10 21.36 0.12 -17.30
CA HIS A 10 20.20 0.18 -16.40
C HIS A 10 20.62 0.31 -14.94
N ARG A 11 21.62 -0.46 -14.50
CA ARG A 11 22.16 -0.38 -13.14
C ARG A 11 22.81 0.99 -12.83
N ARG A 12 23.47 1.61 -13.81
CA ARG A 12 24.01 2.98 -13.66
C ARG A 12 22.93 4.05 -13.67
N ALA A 13 21.91 3.94 -14.51
CA ALA A 13 20.78 4.85 -14.52
C ALA A 13 19.99 4.77 -13.20
N TYR A 14 19.75 3.55 -12.72
CA TYR A 14 19.14 3.24 -11.44
C TYR A 14 19.95 3.76 -10.25
N ALA A 15 21.27 3.59 -10.26
CA ALA A 15 22.14 4.12 -9.21
C ALA A 15 22.13 5.66 -9.18
N ARG A 16 22.06 6.32 -10.35
CA ARG A 16 21.94 7.79 -10.44
C ARG A 16 20.60 8.30 -9.93
N SER A 17 19.49 7.62 -10.23
CA SER A 17 18.17 7.99 -9.68
C SER A 17 18.11 7.79 -8.17
N LEU A 18 18.73 6.72 -7.64
CA LEU A 18 18.89 6.53 -6.19
C LEU A 18 19.65 7.69 -5.55
N LEU A 19 20.83 8.05 -6.09
CA LEU A 19 21.67 9.11 -5.53
C LEU A 19 20.97 10.47 -5.54
N ALA A 20 20.27 10.81 -6.63
CA ALA A 20 19.47 12.03 -6.70
C ALA A 20 18.34 12.02 -5.66
N THR A 21 17.69 10.87 -5.45
CA THR A 21 16.63 10.70 -4.44
C THR A 21 17.15 10.90 -3.03
N PHE A 22 18.30 10.31 -2.68
CA PHE A 22 18.91 10.49 -1.36
C PHE A 22 19.44 11.90 -1.15
N ALA A 23 19.96 12.55 -2.19
CA ALA A 23 20.34 13.96 -2.13
C ALA A 23 19.11 14.87 -1.92
N LEU A 24 18.00 14.58 -2.61
CA LEU A 24 16.74 15.31 -2.43
C LEU A 24 16.18 15.11 -1.01
N HIS A 25 16.12 13.87 -0.51
CA HIS A 25 15.71 13.57 0.86
C HIS A 25 16.62 14.29 1.87
N ALA A 26 17.94 14.14 1.77
CA ALA A 26 18.88 14.78 2.69
C ALA A 26 18.71 16.31 2.69
N PHE A 27 18.48 16.91 1.52
CA PHE A 27 18.20 18.34 1.38
C PHE A 27 16.85 18.74 2.01
N VAL A 28 15.80 17.95 1.81
CA VAL A 28 14.45 18.23 2.35
C VAL A 28 14.41 18.03 3.87
N VAL A 29 15.11 17.02 4.41
CA VAL A 29 15.29 16.83 5.85
C VAL A 29 16.13 17.97 6.44
N ALA A 30 17.26 18.31 5.81
CA ALA A 30 18.14 19.38 6.28
C ALA A 30 17.50 20.77 6.21
N SER A 31 16.52 20.97 5.33
CA SER A 31 15.76 22.23 5.24
C SER A 31 14.61 22.31 6.26
N GLY A 32 14.31 21.25 7.02
CA GLY A 32 13.31 21.26 8.09
C GLY A 32 11.84 21.29 7.63
N HIS A 33 11.57 21.18 6.32
CA HIS A 33 10.23 21.29 5.75
C HIS A 33 9.48 19.94 5.62
N LEU A 34 10.21 18.83 5.72
CA LEU A 34 9.64 17.47 5.57
C LEU A 34 8.52 17.15 6.58
N PRO A 35 8.65 17.51 7.87
CA PRO A 35 7.60 17.31 8.87
C PRO A 35 6.27 18.02 8.57
N SER A 36 6.29 19.09 7.77
CA SER A 36 5.14 19.98 7.55
C SER A 36 4.46 19.80 6.19
N ASP A 37 5.15 19.25 5.18
CA ASP A 37 4.59 19.06 3.83
C ASP A 37 4.35 17.57 3.53
N LEU A 38 3.18 17.09 3.93
CA LEU A 38 2.75 15.70 3.71
C LEU A 38 2.69 15.33 2.22
N ARG A 39 2.49 16.28 1.30
CA ARG A 39 2.46 16.00 -0.15
C ARG A 39 3.85 15.67 -0.67
N LEU A 40 4.85 16.43 -0.22
CA LEU A 40 6.25 16.17 -0.53
C LEU A 40 6.71 14.85 0.09
N ALA A 41 6.32 14.59 1.35
CA ALA A 41 6.61 13.33 2.03
C ALA A 41 6.01 12.12 1.30
N ASN A 42 4.74 12.19 0.90
CA ASN A 42 4.08 11.13 0.11
C ASN A 42 4.78 10.89 -1.22
N SER A 43 5.19 11.96 -1.92
CA SER A 43 5.90 11.86 -3.20
C SER A 43 7.27 11.16 -3.04
N LEU A 44 8.01 11.49 -1.99
CA LEU A 44 9.29 10.84 -1.65
C LEU A 44 9.09 9.37 -1.26
N PHE A 45 8.03 9.06 -0.52
CA PHE A 45 7.71 7.68 -0.17
C PHE A 45 7.42 6.83 -1.41
N LEU A 46 6.57 7.31 -2.32
CA LEU A 46 6.28 6.65 -3.59
C LEU A 46 7.56 6.39 -4.40
N LEU A 47 8.48 7.37 -4.41
CA LEU A 47 9.77 7.23 -5.06
C LEU A 47 10.61 6.13 -4.39
N TYR A 48 10.71 6.10 -3.06
CA TYR A 48 11.44 5.04 -2.35
C TYR A 48 10.87 3.65 -2.59
N LEU A 49 9.55 3.50 -2.56
CA LEU A 49 8.90 2.23 -2.89
C LEU A 49 9.19 1.81 -4.34
N SER A 50 9.12 2.74 -5.30
CA SER A 50 9.43 2.47 -6.71
C SER A 50 10.87 2.03 -6.95
N LEU A 51 11.78 2.44 -6.06
CA LEU A 51 13.18 2.03 -6.02
C LEU A 51 13.43 0.80 -5.12
N GLY A 52 12.37 0.13 -4.67
CA GLY A 52 12.44 -1.05 -3.80
C GLY A 52 13.06 -0.79 -2.42
N SER A 53 13.25 0.48 -2.02
CA SER A 53 13.90 0.85 -0.77
C SER A 53 12.88 0.99 0.35
N LEU A 54 12.29 -0.14 0.75
CA LEU A 54 11.27 -0.17 1.78
C LEU A 54 11.76 0.39 3.13
N ALA A 55 13.03 0.15 3.48
CA ALA A 55 13.64 0.69 4.70
C ALA A 55 13.73 2.22 4.68
N SER A 56 13.97 2.84 3.52
CA SER A 56 14.01 4.31 3.41
C SER A 56 12.61 4.90 3.43
N ALA A 57 11.63 4.20 2.87
CA ALA A 57 10.23 4.57 2.96
C ALA A 57 9.75 4.57 4.43
N HIS A 58 10.01 3.50 5.19
CA HIS A 58 9.66 3.44 6.62
C HIS A 58 10.39 4.50 7.47
N ARG A 59 11.67 4.76 7.21
CA ARG A 59 12.39 5.85 7.89
C ARG A 59 11.72 7.20 7.65
N LEU A 60 11.34 7.48 6.41
CA LEU A 60 10.64 8.72 6.07
C LEU A 60 9.32 8.83 6.83
N LEU A 61 8.57 7.74 6.96
CA LEU A 61 7.33 7.71 7.71
C LEU A 61 7.53 7.97 9.20
N ALA A 62 8.60 7.40 9.78
CA ALA A 62 8.98 7.65 11.18
C ALA A 62 9.41 9.10 11.43
N ASP A 63 9.93 9.80 10.41
CA ASP A 63 10.34 11.20 10.50
C ASP A 63 9.16 12.19 10.37
N ILE A 64 7.96 11.74 9.97
CA ILE A 64 6.75 12.58 9.91
C ILE A 64 6.12 12.64 11.31
N PRO A 65 6.06 13.82 11.97
CA PRO A 65 5.40 13.95 13.25
C PRO A 65 3.88 13.85 13.04
N ARG A 66 3.32 12.67 13.31
CA ARG A 66 1.90 12.31 13.16
C ARG A 66 1.46 12.25 11.69
N PRO A 67 1.75 11.14 11.00
CA PRO A 67 1.13 10.86 9.70
C PRO A 67 -0.39 10.79 9.87
N ASP A 68 -1.12 11.46 8.97
CA ASP A 68 -2.58 11.42 8.95
C ASP A 68 -3.10 10.17 8.20
N THR A 69 -4.40 9.93 8.30
CA THR A 69 -5.07 8.80 7.64
C THR A 69 -4.86 8.82 6.11
N VAL A 70 -4.81 10.01 5.50
CA VAL A 70 -4.55 10.17 4.06
C VAL A 70 -3.15 9.68 3.70
N THR A 71 -2.15 9.98 4.52
CA THR A 71 -0.78 9.49 4.36
C THR A 71 -0.80 7.97 4.39
N TRP A 72 -1.27 7.34 5.47
CA TRP A 72 -1.33 5.87 5.59
C TRP A 72 -2.02 5.19 4.41
N ASN A 73 -3.20 5.66 4.01
CA ASN A 73 -3.95 5.11 2.89
C ASN A 73 -3.21 5.27 1.56
N THR A 74 -2.56 6.41 1.34
CA THR A 74 -1.72 6.63 0.14
C THR A 74 -0.58 5.62 0.07
N LEU A 75 0.08 5.34 1.20
CA LEU A 75 1.19 4.39 1.26
C LEU A 75 0.74 2.95 1.06
N LEU A 76 -0.36 2.57 1.71
CA LEU A 76 -0.96 1.24 1.58
C LEU A 76 -1.34 0.95 0.12
N HIS A 77 -2.06 1.88 -0.53
CA HIS A 77 -2.42 1.77 -1.95
C HIS A 77 -1.19 1.70 -2.86
N ALA A 78 -0.12 2.44 -2.56
CA ALA A 78 1.10 2.39 -3.34
C ALA A 78 1.78 1.02 -3.25
N CYS A 79 1.92 0.47 -2.05
CA CYS A 79 2.47 -0.87 -1.84
C CYS A 79 1.64 -1.94 -2.54
N LEU A 80 0.30 -1.84 -2.48
CA LEU A 80 -0.63 -2.72 -3.20
C LEU A 80 -0.42 -2.67 -4.71
N ARG A 81 -0.34 -1.46 -5.30
CA ARG A 81 -0.10 -1.28 -6.74
C ARG A 81 1.25 -1.81 -7.20
N MET A 82 2.25 -1.80 -6.33
CA MET A 82 3.59 -2.31 -6.61
C MET A 82 3.75 -3.80 -6.29
N GLY A 83 2.71 -4.45 -5.74
CA GLY A 83 2.75 -5.87 -5.38
C GLY A 83 3.67 -6.18 -4.19
N LEU A 84 3.98 -5.20 -3.35
CA LEU A 84 4.89 -5.34 -2.20
C LEU A 84 4.15 -5.93 -0.98
N LEU A 85 3.69 -7.18 -1.07
CA LEU A 85 2.78 -7.75 -0.06
C LEU A 85 3.27 -7.77 1.37
N PRO A 86 4.53 -8.14 1.66
CA PRO A 86 5.03 -8.07 3.02
C PRO A 86 4.95 -6.64 3.60
N ALA A 87 5.16 -5.62 2.76
CA ALA A 87 5.04 -4.23 3.16
C ALA A 87 3.59 -3.80 3.37
N VAL A 88 2.65 -4.34 2.60
CA VAL A 88 1.21 -4.05 2.72
C VAL A 88 0.70 -4.46 4.10
N HIS A 89 0.96 -5.70 4.54
CA HIS A 89 0.52 -6.17 5.86
C HIS A 89 1.20 -5.39 6.98
N HIS A 90 2.52 -5.19 6.90
CA HIS A 90 3.25 -4.42 7.91
C HIS A 90 2.72 -3.00 8.05
N LEU A 91 2.49 -2.29 6.94
CA LEU A 91 1.92 -0.94 6.97
C LEU A 91 0.51 -0.94 7.54
N PHE A 92 -0.32 -1.94 7.19
CA PHE A 92 -1.68 -2.06 7.72
C PHE A 92 -1.69 -2.29 9.24
N ASP A 93 -0.70 -3.00 9.78
CA ASP A 93 -0.48 -3.22 11.21
C ASP A 93 0.00 -1.97 11.96
N GLU A 94 0.69 -1.06 11.27
CA GLU A 94 1.15 0.21 11.85
C GLU A 94 0.09 1.32 11.87
N ILE A 95 -1.03 1.18 11.15
CA ILE A 95 -2.10 2.19 11.12
C ILE A 95 -2.78 2.24 12.50
N PRO A 96 -2.68 3.35 13.26
CA PRO A 96 -3.22 3.42 14.62
C PRO A 96 -4.76 3.39 14.65
N ASP A 97 -5.41 4.10 13.72
CA ASP A 97 -6.87 4.19 13.59
C ASP A 97 -7.25 3.79 12.17
N ARG A 98 -7.37 2.48 11.93
CA ARG A 98 -7.78 1.93 10.62
C ARG A 98 -9.19 2.42 10.28
N ASP A 99 -9.31 3.08 9.14
CA ASP A 99 -10.58 3.55 8.61
C ASP A 99 -11.13 2.61 7.52
N VAL A 100 -12.36 2.89 7.11
CA VAL A 100 -13.06 2.18 6.02
C VAL A 100 -12.20 2.04 4.75
N VAL A 101 -11.38 3.05 4.42
CA VAL A 101 -10.55 3.04 3.22
C VAL A 101 -9.38 2.05 3.36
N SER A 102 -8.71 2.03 4.51
CA SER A 102 -7.62 1.08 4.77
C SER A 102 -8.10 -0.38 4.70
N PHE A 103 -9.24 -0.68 5.32
CA PHE A 103 -9.85 -2.00 5.27
C PHE A 103 -10.32 -2.39 3.86
N ASN A 104 -11.00 -1.49 3.14
CA ASN A 104 -11.43 -1.74 1.76
C ASN A 104 -10.25 -2.08 0.83
N SER A 105 -9.11 -1.43 1.06
CA SER A 105 -7.88 -1.68 0.30
C SER A 105 -7.34 -3.09 0.52
N MET A 106 -7.30 -3.54 1.78
CA MET A 106 -6.86 -4.89 2.15
C MET A 106 -7.86 -5.96 1.71
N LEU A 107 -9.16 -5.70 1.88
CA LEU A 107 -10.23 -6.61 1.48
C LEU A 107 -10.21 -6.86 -0.02
N SER A 108 -10.16 -5.78 -0.81
CA SER A 108 -10.05 -5.85 -2.27
C SER A 108 -8.83 -6.67 -2.70
N ARG A 109 -7.73 -6.60 -1.94
CA ARG A 109 -6.52 -7.37 -2.20
C ARG A 109 -6.73 -8.86 -1.98
N TYR A 110 -7.18 -9.27 -0.78
CA TYR A 110 -7.45 -10.67 -0.46
C TYR A 110 -8.42 -11.31 -1.47
N MET A 111 -9.52 -10.62 -1.75
CA MET A 111 -10.54 -11.06 -2.69
C MET A 111 -10.02 -11.13 -4.13
N ALA A 112 -9.06 -10.29 -4.53
CA ALA A 112 -8.42 -10.39 -5.83
C ALA A 112 -7.49 -11.61 -5.94
N GLU A 113 -6.82 -12.01 -4.86
CA GLU A 113 -5.87 -13.14 -4.87
C GLU A 113 -6.51 -14.51 -4.74
N GLY A 114 -7.75 -14.57 -4.29
CA GLY A 114 -8.37 -15.85 -3.98
C GLY A 114 -8.22 -16.25 -2.52
N ASP A 115 -7.65 -15.39 -1.68
CA ASP A 115 -7.55 -15.61 -0.24
C ASP A 115 -8.89 -15.27 0.43
N MET A 116 -9.86 -16.16 0.23
CA MET A 116 -11.21 -16.01 0.77
C MET A 116 -11.23 -16.07 2.30
N VAL A 117 -10.27 -16.78 2.90
CA VAL A 117 -10.17 -16.91 4.36
C VAL A 117 -9.71 -15.60 4.95
N GLY A 118 -8.58 -15.05 4.48
CA GLY A 118 -8.09 -13.74 4.94
C GLY A 118 -9.09 -12.61 4.63
N GLY A 119 -9.78 -12.68 3.49
CA GLY A 119 -10.85 -11.74 3.14
C GLY A 119 -12.02 -11.78 4.13
N GLN A 120 -12.48 -12.97 4.51
CA GLN A 120 -13.58 -13.13 5.47
C GLN A 120 -13.15 -12.72 6.89
N GLU A 121 -11.96 -13.13 7.35
CA GLU A 121 -11.44 -12.74 8.66
C GLU A 121 -11.35 -11.21 8.79
N LEU A 122 -10.84 -10.54 7.75
CA LEU A 122 -10.76 -9.09 7.72
C LEU A 122 -12.16 -8.45 7.72
N PHE A 123 -13.09 -8.98 6.94
CA PHE A 123 -14.48 -8.52 6.89
C PHE A 123 -15.21 -8.68 8.24
N ASP A 124 -14.85 -9.71 9.00
CA ASP A 124 -15.40 -10.01 10.33
C ASP A 124 -14.84 -9.07 11.42
N GLU A 125 -13.58 -8.64 11.29
CA GLU A 125 -12.93 -7.65 12.20
C GLU A 125 -13.54 -6.24 12.09
N MET A 126 -14.22 -5.95 10.98
CA MET A 126 -14.70 -4.59 10.69
C MET A 126 -15.84 -4.14 11.60
N PRO A 127 -15.70 -3.01 12.32
CA PRO A 127 -16.75 -2.50 13.20
C PRO A 127 -17.96 -1.95 12.43
N GLU A 128 -17.73 -1.37 11.25
CA GLU A 128 -18.77 -0.87 10.35
C GLU A 128 -18.51 -1.37 8.93
N ARG A 129 -19.56 -1.87 8.28
CA ARG A 129 -19.51 -2.40 6.91
C ARG A 129 -20.26 -1.50 5.95
N ASP A 130 -19.56 -0.94 4.98
CA ASP A 130 -20.19 -0.14 3.93
C ASP A 130 -20.49 -0.99 2.67
N MET A 131 -21.25 -0.39 1.76
CA MET A 131 -21.62 -1.02 0.49
C MET A 131 -20.38 -1.41 -0.36
N VAL A 132 -19.26 -0.70 -0.21
CA VAL A 132 -18.04 -1.01 -0.96
C VAL A 132 -17.45 -2.35 -0.49
N MET A 133 -17.49 -2.63 0.82
CA MET A 133 -16.99 -3.89 1.39
C MET A 133 -17.82 -5.09 0.94
N TRP A 134 -19.15 -5.00 1.03
CA TRP A 134 -20.07 -6.05 0.56
C TRP A 134 -19.85 -6.35 -0.93
N ASN A 135 -19.75 -5.30 -1.75
CA ASN A 135 -19.47 -5.44 -3.18
C ASN A 135 -18.10 -6.10 -3.43
N SER A 136 -17.10 -5.82 -2.58
CA SER A 136 -15.77 -6.42 -2.69
C SER A 136 -15.80 -7.92 -2.38
N MET A 137 -16.54 -8.33 -1.34
CA MET A 137 -16.76 -9.74 -1.01
C MET A 137 -17.50 -10.47 -2.14
N LEU A 138 -18.61 -9.91 -2.61
CA LEU A 138 -19.39 -10.46 -3.72
C LEU A 138 -18.56 -10.62 -5.00
N ALA A 139 -17.79 -9.59 -5.36
CA ALA A 139 -16.94 -9.61 -6.53
C ALA A 139 -15.82 -10.65 -6.42
N GLY A 140 -15.23 -10.82 -5.22
CA GLY A 140 -14.21 -11.84 -4.98
C GLY A 140 -14.76 -13.25 -5.12
N TYR A 141 -15.82 -13.58 -4.38
CA TYR A 141 -16.43 -14.91 -4.45
C TYR A 141 -16.89 -15.27 -5.86
N THR A 142 -17.56 -14.32 -6.55
CA THR A 142 -17.99 -14.52 -7.94
C THR A 142 -16.81 -14.76 -8.88
N ARG A 143 -15.72 -13.99 -8.73
CA ARG A 143 -14.51 -14.12 -9.56
C ARG A 143 -13.83 -15.46 -9.41
N HIS A 144 -13.84 -16.02 -8.20
CA HIS A 144 -13.20 -17.32 -7.90
C HIS A 144 -14.17 -18.51 -7.98
N GLY A 145 -15.41 -18.27 -8.41
CA GLY A 145 -16.39 -19.33 -8.68
C GLY A 145 -17.15 -19.85 -7.45
N ASP A 146 -16.99 -19.22 -6.28
CA ASP A 146 -17.70 -19.58 -5.06
C ASP A 146 -19.08 -18.88 -5.02
N MET A 147 -20.00 -19.37 -5.85
CA MET A 147 -21.34 -18.79 -5.97
C MET A 147 -22.21 -18.99 -4.72
N GLU A 148 -21.88 -19.99 -3.89
CA GLU A 148 -22.59 -20.26 -2.64
C GLU A 148 -22.29 -19.16 -1.61
N SER A 149 -21.00 -18.87 -1.38
CA SER A 149 -20.58 -17.78 -0.50
C SER A 149 -21.01 -16.41 -1.05
N ALA A 150 -20.96 -16.21 -2.37
CA ALA A 150 -21.47 -14.98 -2.99
C ALA A 150 -22.97 -14.78 -2.70
N LYS A 151 -23.79 -15.84 -2.84
CA LYS A 151 -25.23 -15.76 -2.53
C LYS A 151 -25.45 -15.46 -1.05
N LYS A 152 -24.73 -16.15 -0.16
CA LYS A 152 -24.82 -15.91 1.29
C LYS A 152 -24.51 -14.45 1.64
N MET A 153 -23.44 -13.90 1.07
CA MET A 153 -23.03 -12.51 1.29
C MET A 153 -24.08 -11.51 0.76
N PHE A 154 -24.75 -11.82 -0.35
CA PHE A 154 -25.84 -10.98 -0.88
C PHE A 154 -27.08 -11.01 0.03
N ASP A 155 -27.43 -12.19 0.55
CA ASP A 155 -28.58 -12.38 1.44
C ASP A 155 -28.36 -11.68 2.79
N GLU A 156 -27.12 -11.66 3.31
CA GLU A 156 -26.74 -10.98 4.56
C GLU A 156 -26.67 -9.45 4.46
N MET A 157 -26.55 -8.93 3.24
CA MET A 157 -26.47 -7.48 2.98
C MET A 157 -27.81 -6.75 3.19
N GLN A 158 -28.92 -7.48 3.28
CA GLN A 158 -30.30 -6.95 3.32
C GLN A 158 -30.74 -6.47 4.70
#